data_AF-A0A645FI31-F1
#
_entry.id   AF-A0A645FI31-F1
#
_cell.length_a   1.000
_cell.length_b   1.000
_cell.length_c   1.000
_cell.angle_alpha   90.00
_cell.angle_beta   90.00
_cell.angle_gamma   90.00
#
_symmetry.space_group_name_H-M   'P 1'
#
loop_
_entity.id
_entity.type
_entity.pdbx_description
1 polymer ?
#
loop_
_entity_poly.entity_id
_entity_poly.type
_entity_poly.pdbx_seq_one_letter_code
_entity_poly.pdbx_strand_id
1 'polypeptide(L)'
;MEELCHYIINNALCGLGQTAPNPVLSTLRYFRDEYVAHVVDKRCPAGVCKKLLRYEIDPEKCTGCTLCARKCPVSAISGTVKQPHVIDQQKCIKCGVCMENCKFGAISKK
;
A
#
# COMPACT_ATOMS: atom_id res chain seq x y z
N MET A 1 -1.09 14.25 17.11
CA MET A 1 0.05 13.35 17.35
C MET A 1 1.24 14.11 17.96
N GLU A 2 1.71 15.19 17.31
CA GLU A 2 2.83 16.01 17.80
C GLU A 2 2.54 16.67 19.16
N GLU A 3 1.36 17.24 19.31
CA GLU A 3 0.90 17.84 20.57
C GLU A 3 0.98 16.85 21.75
N LEU A 4 0.51 15.61 21.55
CA LEU A 4 0.59 14.56 22.55
C LEU A 4 2.04 14.21 22.90
N CYS A 5 2.95 14.20 21.92
CA CYS A 5 4.36 13.94 22.18
C CYS A 5 4.97 15.04 23.07
N HIS A 6 4.68 16.31 22.79
CA HIS A 6 5.14 17.43 23.62
C HIS A 6 4.51 17.42 25.01
N TYR A 7 3.24 17.03 25.12
CA TYR A 7 2.58 16.84 26.41
C TYR A 7 3.30 15.79 27.26
N ILE A 8 3.68 14.64 26.67
CA ILE A 8 4.44 13.59 27.38
C ILE A 8 5.82 14.10 27.81
N ILE A 9 6.54 14.81 26.93
CA ILE A 9 7.85 15.40 27.25
C ILE A 9 7.78 16.30 28.49
N ASN A 10 6.75 17.17 28.55
CA ASN A 10 6.64 18.18 29.60
C ASN A 10 6.10 17.63 30.93
N ASN A 11 5.37 16.52 30.92
CA ASN A 11 4.70 15.99 32.11
C ASN A 11 5.31 14.69 32.65
N ALA A 12 6.25 14.07 31.93
CA ALA A 12 6.91 12.86 32.40
C ALA A 12 7.88 13.16 33.55
N LEU A 13 7.77 12.38 34.63
CA LEU A 13 8.55 12.53 35.85
C LEU A 13 9.96 11.92 35.77
N CYS A 14 10.21 11.02 34.81
CA CYS A 14 11.52 10.41 34.60
C CYS A 14 12.10 10.79 33.22
N GLY A 15 13.43 10.87 33.13
CA GLY A 15 14.11 11.24 31.88
C GLY A 15 13.84 10.27 30.72
N LEU A 16 13.57 8.99 31.00
CA LEU A 16 13.15 8.03 29.98
C LEU A 16 11.80 8.42 29.38
N GLY A 17 10.83 8.81 30.21
CA GLY A 17 9.52 9.27 29.74
C GLY A 17 9.60 10.57 28.94
N GLN A 18 10.50 11.47 29.32
CA GLN A 18 10.74 12.72 28.59
C GLN A 18 11.37 12.48 27.21
N THR A 19 12.18 11.42 27.05
CA THR A 19 12.86 11.13 25.77
C THR A 19 12.15 10.12 24.90
N ALA A 20 11.22 9.33 25.47
CA ALA A 20 10.44 8.32 24.75
C ALA A 20 9.70 8.84 23.49
N PRO A 21 9.18 10.08 23.43
CA PRO A 21 8.52 10.59 22.23
C PRO A 21 9.45 11.02 21.09
N ASN A 22 10.76 11.13 21.34
CA ASN A 22 11.73 11.64 20.35
C ASN A 22 11.75 10.86 19.02
N PRO A 23 11.68 9.50 19.00
CA PRO A 23 11.59 8.75 17.74
C PRO A 23 10.34 9.08 16.93
N VAL A 24 9.22 9.38 17.60
CA VAL A 24 7.97 9.76 16.91
C VAL A 24 8.11 11.16 16.32
N LEU A 25 8.61 12.13 17.09
CA LEU A 25 8.83 13.50 16.62
C LEU A 25 9.85 13.56 15.47
N SER A 26 10.95 12.81 15.57
CA SER A 26 11.95 12.78 14.50
C SER A 26 11.39 12.15 13.23
N THR A 27 10.65 11.05 13.33
CA THR A 27 10.04 10.42 12.15
C THR A 27 8.94 11.28 11.54
N LEU A 28 8.14 11.99 12.34
CA LEU A 28 7.18 12.97 11.84
C LEU A 28 7.85 14.18 11.17
N ARG A 29 9.03 14.59 11.64
CA ARG A 29 9.80 15.67 11.02
C ARG A 29 10.39 15.28 9.67
N TYR A 30 11.01 14.10 9.59
CA TYR A 30 11.77 13.70 8.39
C TYR A 30 10.95 12.89 7.39
N PHE A 31 9.89 12.21 7.82
CA PHE A 31 9.12 11.28 6.98
C PHE A 31 7.61 11.57 7.03
N ARG A 32 7.22 12.84 7.21
CA ARG A 32 5.80 13.24 7.29
C ARG A 32 4.98 12.69 6.12
N ASP A 33 5.52 12.78 4.92
CA ASP A 33 4.83 12.35 3.70
C ASP A 33 4.54 10.85 3.70
N GLU A 34 5.41 10.03 4.30
CA GLU A 34 5.14 8.59 4.47
C GLU A 34 3.98 8.34 5.42
N TYR A 35 3.89 9.10 6.53
CA TYR A 35 2.75 9.00 7.45
C TYR A 35 1.44 9.38 6.74
N VAL A 36 1.44 10.48 5.96
CA VAL A 36 0.27 10.90 5.19
C VAL A 36 -0.13 9.82 4.19
N ALA A 37 0.83 9.28 3.43
CA ALA A 37 0.57 8.20 2.47
C ALA A 37 -0.08 6.98 3.15
N HIS A 38 0.43 6.54 4.31
CA HIS A 38 -0.08 5.36 5.00
C HIS A 38 -1.43 5.59 5.68
N VAL A 39 -1.60 6.74 6.35
CA VAL A 39 -2.76 7.00 7.21
C VAL A 39 -3.91 7.62 6.43
N VAL A 40 -3.64 8.57 5.54
CA VAL A 40 -4.65 9.29 4.75
C VAL A 40 -4.88 8.58 3.42
N ASP A 41 -3.84 8.43 2.61
CA ASP A 41 -3.97 7.90 1.23
C ASP A 41 -4.16 6.37 1.18
N LYS A 42 -3.97 5.70 2.33
CA LYS A 42 -4.01 4.24 2.49
C LYS A 42 -3.09 3.53 1.49
N ARG A 43 -1.89 4.10 1.29
CA ARG A 43 -0.89 3.64 0.34
C ARG A 43 0.48 3.52 1.01
N CYS A 44 1.27 2.53 0.60
CA CYS A 44 2.64 2.36 1.07
C CYS A 44 3.63 2.64 -0.08
N PRO A 45 4.34 3.80 -0.09
CA PRO A 45 5.28 4.14 -1.14
C PRO A 45 6.42 3.11 -1.31
N ALA A 46 6.89 2.53 -0.20
CA ALA A 46 7.92 1.49 -0.20
C ALA A 46 7.42 0.11 -0.67
N GLY A 47 6.10 -0.10 -0.76
CA GLY A 47 5.51 -1.35 -1.21
C GLY A 47 5.75 -2.55 -0.29
N VAL A 48 6.04 -2.31 0.99
CA VAL A 48 6.30 -3.34 2.02
C VAL A 48 5.03 -3.74 2.78
N CYS A 49 4.10 -2.79 2.99
CA CYS A 49 2.88 -3.02 3.75
C CYS A 49 1.82 -3.71 2.90
N LYS A 50 1.67 -5.04 2.99
CA LYS A 50 0.70 -5.84 2.22
C LYS A 50 -0.73 -5.26 2.23
N LYS A 51 -1.18 -4.74 3.37
CA LYS A 51 -2.54 -4.16 3.52
C LYS A 51 -2.74 -2.85 2.76
N LEU A 52 -1.67 -2.15 2.41
CA LEU A 52 -1.71 -0.84 1.74
C LEU A 52 -1.28 -0.90 0.28
N LEU A 53 -1.00 -2.10 -0.24
CA LEU A 53 -0.73 -2.31 -1.66
C LEU A 53 -2.00 -2.21 -2.48
N ARG A 54 -1.87 -1.74 -3.73
CA ARG A 54 -2.85 -1.89 -4.80
C ARG A 54 -2.17 -2.52 -6.01
N TYR A 55 -2.90 -3.39 -6.69
CA TYR A 55 -2.45 -3.96 -7.95
C TYR A 55 -3.20 -3.28 -9.08
N GLU A 56 -2.48 -2.71 -10.04
CA GLU A 56 -3.05 -2.06 -11.20
C GLU A 56 -2.53 -2.71 -12.48
N ILE A 57 -3.41 -2.83 -13.46
CA ILE A 57 -3.10 -3.37 -14.78
C ILE A 57 -2.87 -2.20 -15.73
N ASP A 58 -1.72 -2.18 -16.38
CA ASP A 58 -1.35 -1.24 -17.43
C ASP A 58 -2.09 -1.63 -18.74
N PRO A 59 -3.00 -0.80 -19.25
CA PRO A 59 -3.77 -1.09 -20.45
C PRO A 59 -2.92 -1.23 -21.71
N GLU A 60 -1.77 -0.55 -21.77
CA GLU A 60 -0.91 -0.56 -22.96
C GLU A 60 -0.14 -1.87 -23.10
N LYS A 61 0.20 -2.50 -21.97
CA LYS A 61 0.92 -3.79 -21.92
C LYS A 61 0.00 -5.00 -21.84
N CYS A 62 -1.25 -4.80 -21.42
CA CYS A 62 -2.20 -5.89 -21.22
C CYS A 62 -2.76 -6.37 -22.57
N THR A 63 -2.39 -7.58 -22.98
CA THR A 63 -2.91 -8.22 -24.20
C THR A 63 -4.27 -8.90 -24.02
N GLY A 64 -4.85 -8.86 -22.82
CA GLY A 64 -6.15 -9.46 -22.53
C GLY A 64 -6.15 -11.00 -22.55
N CYS A 65 -5.06 -11.64 -22.12
CA CYS A 65 -4.91 -13.10 -22.14
C CYS A 65 -5.75 -13.86 -21.09
N THR A 66 -6.47 -13.17 -20.19
CA THR A 66 -7.34 -13.71 -19.12
C THR A 66 -6.66 -14.54 -18.02
N LEU A 67 -5.34 -14.79 -18.10
CA LEU A 67 -4.62 -15.63 -17.14
C LEU A 67 -4.69 -15.11 -15.70
N CYS A 68 -4.58 -13.79 -15.52
CA CYS A 68 -4.69 -13.15 -14.20
C CYS A 68 -6.08 -13.34 -13.57
N ALA A 69 -7.15 -13.23 -14.37
CA ALA A 69 -8.52 -13.40 -13.90
C ALA A 69 -8.80 -14.86 -13.47
N ARG A 70 -8.34 -15.84 -14.26
CA ARG A 70 -8.51 -17.26 -13.94
C ARG A 70 -7.76 -17.70 -12.68
N LYS A 71 -6.58 -17.13 -12.42
CA LYS A 71 -5.77 -17.46 -11.23
C LYS A 71 -6.15 -16.64 -9.99
N CYS A 72 -7.06 -15.67 -10.11
CA CYS A 72 -7.46 -14.86 -8.95
C CYS A 72 -8.33 -15.71 -8.00
N PRO A 73 -7.91 -15.94 -6.75
CA PRO A 73 -8.65 -16.82 -5.82
C PRO A 73 -10.00 -16.24 -5.38
N VAL A 74 -10.19 -14.93 -5.54
CA VAL A 74 -11.39 -14.19 -5.14
C VAL A 74 -12.13 -13.58 -6.33
N SER A 75 -11.75 -13.96 -7.55
CA SER A 75 -12.36 -13.48 -8.80
C SER A 75 -12.50 -11.95 -8.86
N ALA A 76 -11.49 -11.23 -8.36
CA ALA A 76 -11.47 -9.77 -8.28
C ALA A 76 -11.05 -9.08 -9.59
N ILE A 77 -10.91 -9.81 -10.71
CA ILE A 77 -10.42 -9.27 -11.97
C ILE A 77 -11.46 -9.49 -13.04
N SER A 78 -11.90 -8.40 -13.67
CA SER A 78 -12.87 -8.38 -14.76
C SER A 78 -12.22 -7.95 -16.06
N GLY A 79 -12.65 -8.51 -17.19
CA GLY A 79 -12.17 -8.16 -18.51
C GLY A 79 -12.59 -9.20 -19.55
N THR A 80 -12.60 -8.80 -20.82
CA THR A 80 -12.88 -9.71 -21.94
C THR A 80 -11.60 -10.08 -22.67
N VAL A 81 -11.67 -11.14 -23.47
CA VAL A 81 -10.54 -11.58 -24.31
C VAL A 81 -10.11 -10.46 -25.26
N LYS A 82 -8.80 -10.26 -25.42
CA LYS A 82 -8.19 -9.16 -26.20
C LYS A 82 -8.48 -7.75 -25.70
N GLN A 83 -9.04 -7.58 -24.51
CA GLN A 83 -9.25 -6.26 -23.88
C GLN A 83 -8.43 -6.16 -22.58
N PRO A 84 -7.97 -4.94 -22.21
CA PRO A 84 -7.36 -4.68 -20.92
C PRO A 84 -8.26 -5.12 -19.77
N HIS A 85 -7.68 -5.83 -18.80
CA HIS A 85 -8.39 -6.28 -17.61
C HIS A 85 -8.30 -5.22 -16.51
N VAL A 86 -9.28 -5.21 -15.61
CA VAL A 86 -9.38 -4.29 -14.48
C VAL A 86 -9.50 -5.08 -13.19
N ILE A 87 -8.74 -4.66 -12.17
CA ILE A 87 -8.78 -5.27 -10.83
C ILE A 87 -9.71 -4.46 -9.94
N ASP A 88 -10.75 -5.12 -9.43
CA ASP A 88 -11.62 -4.61 -8.38
C ASP A 88 -10.85 -4.57 -7.05
N GLN A 89 -10.48 -3.36 -6.62
CA GLN A 89 -9.72 -3.15 -5.39
C GLN A 89 -10.51 -3.47 -4.12
N GLN A 90 -11.85 -3.50 -4.18
CA GLN A 90 -12.67 -3.84 -3.01
C GLN A 90 -12.67 -5.35 -2.75
N LYS A 91 -12.61 -6.15 -3.80
CA LYS A 91 -12.54 -7.62 -3.71
C LYS A 91 -11.11 -8.15 -3.59
N CYS A 92 -10.12 -7.40 -4.08
CA CYS A 92 -8.74 -7.84 -4.11
C CYS A 92 -8.15 -8.06 -2.70
N ILE A 93 -7.80 -9.31 -2.39
CA ILE A 93 -7.11 -9.70 -1.14
C ILE A 93 -5.59 -9.47 -1.16
N LYS A 94 -5.08 -8.80 -2.20
CA LYS A 94 -3.67 -8.40 -2.32
C LYS A 94 -2.70 -9.59 -2.20
N CYS A 95 -3.03 -10.71 -2.85
CA CYS A 95 -2.25 -11.95 -2.79
C CYS A 95 -1.03 -11.96 -3.72
N GLY A 96 -0.97 -11.10 -4.75
CA GLY A 96 0.16 -11.02 -5.69
C GLY A 96 0.15 -12.02 -6.84
N VAL A 97 -0.69 -13.06 -6.78
CA VAL A 97 -0.77 -14.14 -7.80
C VAL A 97 -0.95 -13.61 -9.22
N CYS A 98 -1.76 -12.55 -9.41
CA CYS A 98 -1.97 -11.96 -10.73
C CYS A 98 -0.68 -11.38 -11.32
N MET A 99 0.13 -10.71 -10.50
CA MET A 99 1.38 -10.08 -10.92
C MET A 99 2.44 -11.12 -11.26
N GLU A 100 2.61 -12.14 -10.42
CA GLU A 100 3.58 -13.23 -10.62
C GLU A 100 3.33 -14.01 -11.92
N ASN A 101 2.05 -14.18 -12.29
CA ASN A 101 1.68 -14.94 -13.48
C ASN A 101 1.58 -14.08 -14.75
N CYS A 102 1.77 -12.77 -14.66
CA CYS A 102 1.70 -11.89 -15.82
C CYS A 102 3.00 -11.96 -16.62
N LYS A 103 3.01 -12.76 -17.70
CA LYS A 103 4.16 -12.88 -18.61
C LYS A 103 4.52 -11.60 -19.36
N PHE A 104 3.61 -10.63 -19.41
CA PHE A 104 3.78 -9.37 -20.14
C PHE A 104 4.27 -8.23 -19.24
N GLY A 105 4.43 -8.46 -17.93
CA GLY A 105 4.79 -7.39 -16.99
C GLY A 105 3.75 -6.25 -16.94
N ALA A 106 2.50 -6.54 -17.29
CA ALA A 106 1.43 -5.55 -17.39
C ALA A 106 0.78 -5.22 -16.03
N ILE A 107 1.25 -5.79 -14.92
CA ILE A 107 0.67 -5.56 -13.58
C ILE A 107 1.73 -4.92 -12.68
N SER A 108 1.38 -3.77 -12.12
CA SER A 108 2.23 -3.02 -11.19
C SER A 108 1.65 -3.05 -9.78
N LYS A 109 2.53 -3.02 -8.77
CA LYS A 109 2.16 -2.79 -7.38
C LYS A 109 2.36 -1.31 -7.06
N LYS A 110 1.34 -0.65 -6.52
CA LYS A 110 1.37 0.75 -6.08
C LYS A 110 1.05 0.88 -4.60
#